data_AF-S9VYT8-F1
#
_entry.id   AF-S9VYT8-F1
#
_cell.length_a   1.000
_cell.length_b   1.000
_cell.length_c   1.000
_cell.angle_alpha   90.00
_cell.angle_beta   90.00
_cell.angle_gamma   90.00
#
_symmetry.space_group_name_H-M   'P 1'
#
loop_
_entity.id
_entity.type
_entity.pdbx_description
1 polymer ?
#
loop_
_entity_poly.entity_id
_entity_poly.type
_entity_poly.pdbx_seq_one_letter_code
_entity_poly.pdbx_strand_id
1 'polypeptide(L)'
;MAARRLSTNARIDLQPIRQGILLPFNDRPKEMKALVDCNEQFFRSIQDTVGEKKYQKLSHLWLEASRSDVSDADFLITTQRLLLCLPEEVDLKADPNTTNDCPPPTSSVRVDPSRYHLWRQFCNVLGYDMPTPTPKGDNKGQDTILESPTSEENEAVMSSDSANE
;
A
#
# COMPACT_ATOMS: atom_id res chain seq x y z
N MET A 1 31.77 -9.53 -41.77
CA MET A 1 31.39 -8.94 -40.46
C MET A 1 29.89 -9.11 -40.30
N ALA A 2 29.44 -9.98 -39.40
CA ALA A 2 28.02 -10.32 -39.23
C ALA A 2 27.33 -9.32 -38.29
N ALA A 3 26.33 -8.59 -38.81
CA ALA A 3 25.50 -7.68 -38.03
C ALA A 3 24.50 -8.47 -37.19
N ARG A 4 24.70 -8.49 -35.86
CA ARG A 4 23.71 -9.02 -34.91
C ARG A 4 22.51 -8.07 -34.86
N ARG A 5 21.38 -8.50 -35.42
CA ARG A 5 20.09 -7.83 -35.27
C ARG A 5 19.59 -8.05 -33.84
N LEU A 6 19.55 -6.98 -33.04
CA LEU A 6 18.87 -6.96 -31.74
C LEU A 6 17.36 -7.02 -32.00
N SER A 7 16.70 -8.10 -31.58
CA SER A 7 15.25 -8.26 -31.68
C SER A 7 14.56 -7.23 -30.78
N THR A 8 13.83 -6.29 -31.38
CA THR A 8 13.17 -5.14 -30.74
C THR A 8 11.87 -5.47 -29.99
N ASN A 9 11.66 -6.72 -29.57
CA ASN A 9 10.41 -7.15 -28.91
C ASN A 9 10.67 -7.92 -27.61
N ALA A 10 11.54 -7.41 -26.75
CA ALA A 10 11.58 -7.87 -25.36
C ALA A 10 10.43 -7.18 -24.60
N ARG A 11 9.25 -7.83 -24.55
CA ARG A 11 8.20 -7.47 -23.60
C ARG A 11 8.72 -7.78 -22.20
N ILE A 12 8.96 -6.75 -21.41
CA ILE A 12 9.25 -6.90 -19.99
C ILE A 12 7.89 -6.97 -19.29
N ASP A 13 7.52 -8.18 -18.85
CA ASP A 13 6.34 -8.34 -18.01
C ASP A 13 6.62 -7.71 -16.64
N LEU A 14 6.00 -6.56 -16.39
CA LEU A 14 6.05 -5.92 -15.09
C LEU A 14 5.20 -6.74 -14.13
N GLN A 15 5.85 -7.46 -13.22
CA GLN A 15 5.13 -8.16 -12.17
C GLN A 15 4.52 -7.15 -11.18
N PRO A 16 3.30 -7.40 -10.69
CA PRO A 16 2.70 -6.58 -9.64
C PRO A 16 3.60 -6.56 -8.41
N ILE A 17 3.86 -5.36 -7.89
CA ILE A 17 4.61 -5.17 -6.65
C ILE A 17 3.87 -5.95 -5.54
N ARG A 18 4.59 -6.82 -4.83
CA ARG A 18 4.01 -7.67 -3.77
C ARG A 18 3.39 -6.78 -2.69
N GLN A 19 2.14 -7.06 -2.34
CA GLN A 19 1.31 -6.30 -1.38
C GLN A 19 1.79 -6.37 0.08
N GLY A 20 2.94 -6.98 0.36
CA GLY A 20 3.65 -6.90 1.64
C GLY A 20 4.82 -5.94 1.50
N ILE A 21 4.55 -4.63 1.44
CA ILE A 21 5.60 -3.62 1.40
C ILE A 21 6.18 -3.53 2.81
N LEU A 22 7.27 -4.26 3.04
CA LEU A 22 8.15 -4.01 4.18
C LEU A 22 8.72 -2.61 3.99
N LEU A 23 8.70 -1.80 5.05
CA LEU A 23 9.47 -0.57 5.05
C LEU A 23 10.96 -0.92 4.80
N PRO A 24 11.74 -0.06 4.14
CA PRO A 24 13.14 -0.38 3.82
C PRO A 24 14.06 -0.29 5.06
N PHE A 25 13.53 -0.35 6.28
CA PHE A 25 14.31 -0.28 7.51
C PHE A 25 14.81 -1.66 7.93
N ASN A 26 16.11 -1.81 8.16
CA ASN A 26 16.67 -2.98 8.83
C ASN A 26 16.63 -2.81 10.35
N ASP A 27 17.00 -1.62 10.84
CA ASP A 27 16.96 -1.21 12.24
C ASP A 27 16.08 0.03 12.37
N ARG A 28 14.77 -0.20 12.54
CA ARG A 28 13.75 0.85 12.48
C ARG A 28 14.02 2.01 13.46
N PRO A 29 14.26 1.80 14.77
CA PRO A 29 14.56 2.90 15.69
C PRO A 29 15.74 3.78 15.23
N LYS A 30 16.84 3.14 14.82
CA LYS A 30 18.06 3.84 14.43
C LYS A 30 17.88 4.62 13.13
N GLU A 31 17.26 4.01 12.13
CA GLU A 31 17.04 4.62 10.82
C GLU A 31 15.98 5.73 10.89
N MET A 32 14.91 5.54 11.68
CA MET A 32 13.93 6.59 11.94
C MET A 32 14.55 7.78 12.66
N LYS A 33 15.45 7.56 13.62
CA LYS A 33 16.17 8.64 14.27
C LYS A 33 16.97 9.46 13.24
N ALA A 34 17.74 8.79 12.38
CA ALA A 34 18.49 9.46 11.33
C ALA A 34 17.57 10.23 10.35
N LEU A 35 16.40 9.66 10.01
CA LEU A 35 15.41 10.33 9.18
C LEU A 35 14.82 11.57 9.86
N VAL A 36 14.54 11.50 11.16
CA VAL A 36 14.04 12.65 11.94
C VAL A 36 15.08 13.76 11.97
N ASP A 37 16.34 13.42 12.26
CA ASP A 37 17.44 14.38 12.32
C ASP A 37 17.65 15.06 10.94
N CYS A 38 17.60 14.30 9.85
CA CYS A 38 17.73 14.84 8.48
C CYS A 38 16.52 15.68 8.02
N ASN A 39 15.34 15.46 8.61
CA ASN A 39 14.08 16.12 8.21
C ASN A 39 13.47 16.91 9.37
N GLU A 40 14.29 17.51 10.24
CA GLU A 40 13.85 18.10 11.50
C GLU A 40 12.68 19.10 11.33
N GLN A 41 12.75 19.96 10.31
CA GLN A 41 11.71 20.96 10.04
C GLN A 41 10.35 20.32 9.72
N PHE A 42 10.34 19.21 9.00
CA PHE A 42 9.11 18.46 8.71
C PHE A 42 8.52 17.86 9.98
N PHE A 43 9.34 17.23 10.81
CA PHE A 43 8.88 16.64 12.07
C PHE A 43 8.42 17.70 13.08
N ARG A 44 9.02 18.89 13.08
CA ARG A 44 8.53 20.05 13.84
C ARG A 44 7.16 20.51 13.34
N SER A 45 6.95 20.54 12.02
CA SER A 45 5.65 20.88 11.43
C SER A 45 4.56 19.87 11.81
N ILE A 46 4.92 18.59 11.94
CA ILE A 46 4.02 17.58 12.48
C ILE A 46 3.65 17.92 13.93
N GLN A 47 4.65 18.17 14.78
CA GLN A 47 4.44 18.51 16.20
C GLN A 47 3.47 19.69 16.36
N ASP A 48 3.68 20.77 15.59
CA ASP A 48 2.84 21.96 15.59
C ASP A 48 1.39 21.65 15.16
N THR A 49 1.20 20.69 14.25
CA THR A 49 -0.11 20.36 13.68
C THR A 49 -0.93 19.35 14.52
N VAL A 50 -0.28 18.37 15.12
CA VAL A 50 -0.95 17.30 15.89
C VAL A 50 -0.99 17.59 17.39
N GLY A 51 -0.14 18.51 17.85
CA GLY A 51 0.03 18.87 19.24
C GLY A 51 0.97 17.93 20.01
N GLU A 52 1.58 18.48 21.05
CA GLU A 52 2.65 17.85 21.85
C GLU A 52 2.32 16.42 22.30
N LYS A 53 1.15 16.21 22.89
CA LYS A 53 0.77 14.90 23.45
C LYS A 53 0.72 13.79 22.39
N LYS A 54 0.23 14.10 21.19
CA LYS A 54 0.19 13.13 20.07
C LYS A 54 1.56 12.94 19.45
N TYR A 55 2.33 14.02 19.37
CA TYR A 55 3.70 13.97 18.89
C TYR A 55 4.58 13.09 19.78
N GLN A 56 4.44 13.13 21.10
CA GLN A 56 5.16 12.23 22.01
C GLN A 56 4.85 10.75 21.74
N LYS A 57 3.56 10.40 21.51
CA LYS A 57 3.18 9.03 21.12
C LYS A 57 3.82 8.62 19.80
N LEU A 58 3.79 9.51 18.80
CA LEU A 58 4.43 9.28 17.50
C LEU A 58 5.95 9.13 17.65
N SER A 59 6.59 9.97 18.44
CA SER A 59 8.03 9.94 18.67
C SER A 59 8.45 8.62 19.33
N HIS A 60 7.75 8.16 20.36
CA HIS A 60 7.99 6.84 20.94
C HIS A 60 7.80 5.70 19.91
N LEU A 61 6.72 5.75 19.12
CA LEU A 61 6.49 4.78 18.05
C LEU A 61 7.62 4.77 17.00
N TRP A 62 8.15 5.93 16.63
CA TRP A 62 9.19 6.06 15.61
C TRP A 62 10.58 5.70 16.12
N LEU A 63 10.91 6.10 17.35
CA LEU A 63 12.28 6.07 17.86
C LEU A 63 12.55 4.91 18.82
N GLU A 64 11.52 4.24 19.33
CA GLU A 64 11.68 3.18 20.33
C GLU A 64 11.08 1.85 19.87
N ALA A 65 9.99 1.86 19.10
CA ALA A 65 9.30 0.61 18.72
C ALA A 65 10.07 -0.18 17.64
N SER A 66 10.51 -1.38 18.00
CA SER A 66 11.17 -2.29 17.06
C SER A 66 10.16 -3.06 16.19
N ARG A 67 10.67 -3.78 15.18
CA ARG A 67 9.86 -4.66 14.33
C ARG A 67 9.26 -5.85 15.06
N SER A 68 9.89 -6.33 16.13
CA SER A 68 9.34 -7.42 16.95
C SER A 68 8.17 -6.95 17.80
N ASP A 69 8.14 -5.67 18.16
CA ASP A 69 7.09 -5.11 19.02
C ASP A 69 5.88 -4.64 18.20
N VAL A 70 6.14 -4.02 17.04
CA VAL A 70 5.11 -3.46 16.16
C VAL A 70 5.41 -3.82 14.71
N SER A 71 4.45 -4.45 14.03
CA SER A 71 4.58 -4.78 12.61
C SER A 71 4.67 -3.51 11.74
N ASP A 72 5.24 -3.60 10.54
CA ASP A 72 5.32 -2.44 9.63
C ASP A 72 3.91 -1.91 9.25
N ALA A 73 2.91 -2.80 9.15
CA ALA A 73 1.53 -2.41 8.89
C ALA A 73 0.93 -1.63 10.07
N ASP A 74 1.07 -2.13 11.29
CA ASP A 74 0.54 -1.47 12.49
C ASP A 74 1.26 -0.15 12.77
N PHE A 75 2.55 -0.08 12.46
CA PHE A 75 3.34 1.14 12.54
C PHE A 75 2.76 2.24 11.62
N LEU A 76 2.49 1.90 10.35
CA LEU A 76 1.92 2.82 9.37
C LEU A 76 0.49 3.22 9.73
N ILE A 77 -0.35 2.25 10.12
CA ILE A 77 -1.74 2.49 10.51
C ILE A 77 -1.80 3.40 11.75
N THR A 78 -1.02 3.10 12.78
CA THR A 78 -0.99 3.90 14.02
C THR A 78 -0.50 5.31 13.73
N THR A 79 0.57 5.45 12.94
CA THR A 79 1.08 6.77 12.54
C THR A 79 0.03 7.57 11.76
N GLN A 80 -0.63 6.93 10.80
CA GLN A 80 -1.70 7.56 10.02
C GLN A 80 -2.85 8.03 10.93
N ARG A 81 -3.34 7.18 11.84
CA ARG A 81 -4.45 7.52 12.75
C ARG A 81 -4.10 8.72 13.63
N LEU A 82 -2.88 8.76 14.17
CA LEU A 82 -2.42 9.86 15.02
C LEU A 82 -2.26 11.17 14.22
N LEU A 83 -1.66 11.11 13.03
CA LEU A 83 -1.52 12.28 12.15
C LEU A 83 -2.86 12.84 11.68
N LEU A 84 -3.79 11.97 11.30
CA LEU A 84 -5.13 12.35 10.86
C LEU A 84 -6.08 12.66 12.04
N CYS A 85 -5.63 12.45 13.28
CA CYS A 85 -6.41 12.59 14.51
C CYS A 85 -7.73 11.82 14.48
N LEU A 86 -7.70 10.62 13.90
CA LEU A 86 -8.82 9.71 13.92
C LEU A 86 -9.07 9.22 15.35
N PRO A 87 -10.31 8.85 15.70
CA PRO A 87 -10.59 8.22 16.97
C PRO A 87 -9.65 7.02 17.16
N GLU A 88 -8.93 7.00 18.28
CA GLU A 88 -8.34 5.75 18.79
C GLU A 88 -9.54 4.83 18.98
N GLU A 89 -9.59 3.71 18.26
CA GLU A 89 -10.67 2.74 18.42
C GLU A 89 -10.69 2.35 19.89
N VAL A 90 -11.74 2.78 20.57
CA VAL A 90 -11.97 2.41 21.96
C VAL A 90 -12.24 0.92 21.93
N ASP A 91 -11.39 0.16 22.58
CA ASP A 91 -11.54 -1.29 22.78
C ASP A 91 -13.00 -1.60 23.08
N LEU A 92 -13.67 -2.35 22.20
CA LEU A 92 -15.07 -2.77 22.33
C LEU A 92 -15.28 -3.80 23.48
N LYS A 93 -14.36 -3.84 24.44
CA LYS A 93 -14.43 -4.65 25.67
C LYS A 93 -14.77 -3.82 26.91
N ALA A 94 -15.32 -2.63 26.75
CA ALA A 94 -16.00 -1.95 27.85
C ALA A 94 -17.41 -2.54 28.01
N ASP A 95 -17.66 -3.11 29.19
CA ASP A 95 -18.90 -3.74 29.62
C ASP A 95 -20.19 -3.02 29.18
N PRO A 96 -21.25 -3.76 28.79
CA PRO A 96 -22.52 -3.19 28.29
C PRO A 96 -23.41 -2.55 29.37
N ASN A 97 -22.88 -2.17 30.55
CA ASN A 97 -23.68 -1.78 31.71
C ASN A 97 -23.49 -0.33 32.16
N THR A 98 -23.53 0.63 31.23
CA THR A 98 -23.77 2.04 31.59
C THR A 98 -24.75 2.67 30.62
N THR A 99 -26.03 2.55 30.96
CA THR A 99 -27.11 3.40 30.47
C THR A 99 -26.83 4.82 30.95
N ASN A 100 -26.40 5.72 30.07
CA ASN A 100 -26.70 7.15 30.16
C ASN A 100 -26.50 7.82 28.80
N ASP A 101 -27.57 8.47 28.38
CA ASP A 101 -27.76 9.35 27.23
C ASP A 101 -26.50 9.97 26.62
N CYS A 102 -26.03 9.40 25.50
CA CYS A 102 -25.11 10.10 24.60
C CYS A 102 -25.60 9.93 23.16
N PRO A 103 -25.79 11.02 22.39
CA PRO A 103 -26.26 10.92 21.02
C PRO A 103 -25.22 10.18 20.16
N PRO A 104 -25.65 9.45 19.12
CA PRO A 104 -24.76 8.64 18.30
C PRO A 104 -23.71 9.53 17.60
N PRO A 105 -22.46 9.05 17.43
CA PRO A 105 -21.45 9.77 16.68
C PRO A 105 -21.79 9.70 15.18
N THR A 106 -22.63 10.63 14.71
CA THR A 106 -22.91 10.86 13.28
C THR A 106 -22.02 11.95 12.67
N SER A 107 -20.89 12.30 13.29
CA SER A 107 -19.93 13.20 12.68
C SER A 107 -19.12 12.43 11.63
N SER A 108 -19.44 12.65 10.36
CA SER A 108 -18.49 12.46 9.26
C SER A 108 -17.17 13.14 9.68
N VAL A 109 -16.16 12.34 10.03
CA VAL A 109 -14.85 12.85 10.43
C VAL A 109 -14.24 13.50 9.20
N ARG A 110 -14.42 14.81 9.08
CA ARG A 110 -13.75 15.60 8.04
C ARG A 110 -12.29 15.68 8.42
N VAL A 111 -11.47 14.91 7.72
CA VAL A 111 -10.02 14.98 7.85
C VAL A 111 -9.54 16.30 7.24
N ASP A 112 -8.75 17.05 8.00
CA ASP A 112 -8.11 18.27 7.53
C ASP A 112 -7.16 17.96 6.35
N PRO A 113 -7.30 18.63 5.18
CA PRO A 113 -6.40 18.46 4.04
C PRO A 113 -4.92 18.60 4.40
N SER A 114 -4.58 19.48 5.34
CA SER A 114 -3.21 19.71 5.80
C SER A 114 -2.60 18.47 6.45
N ARG A 115 -3.41 17.74 7.23
CA ARG A 115 -2.99 16.49 7.88
C ARG A 115 -2.83 15.35 6.89
N TYR A 116 -3.69 15.31 5.88
CA TYR A 116 -3.53 14.37 4.78
C TYR A 116 -2.24 14.63 3.99
N HIS A 117 -1.87 15.90 3.80
CA HIS A 117 -0.59 16.24 3.20
C HIS A 117 0.59 15.79 4.06
N LEU A 118 0.55 16.00 5.37
CA LEU A 118 1.60 15.52 6.29
C LEU A 118 1.74 13.99 6.23
N TRP A 119 0.62 13.26 6.18
CA TRP A 119 0.64 11.80 6.00
C TRP A 119 1.31 11.39 4.69
N ARG A 120 0.93 12.02 3.57
CA ARG A 120 1.55 11.77 2.25
C ARG A 120 3.06 12.04 2.28
N GLN A 121 3.47 13.15 2.87
CA GLN A 121 4.87 13.53 2.97
C GLN A 121 5.64 12.58 3.89
N PHE A 122 5.03 12.12 4.98
CA PHE A 122 5.61 11.10 5.84
C PHE A 122 5.88 9.81 5.06
N CYS A 123 4.91 9.31 4.30
CA CYS A 123 5.10 8.13 3.44
C CYS A 123 6.27 8.33 2.46
N ASN A 124 6.37 9.50 1.82
CA ASN A 124 7.47 9.80 0.91
C ASN A 124 8.84 9.79 1.62
N VAL A 125 8.94 10.33 2.83
CA VAL A 125 10.17 10.33 3.64
C VAL A 125 10.59 8.90 3.98
N LEU A 126 9.64 8.02 4.26
CA LEU A 126 9.92 6.60 4.54
C LEU A 126 10.22 5.78 3.28
N GLY A 127 10.04 6.34 2.08
CA GLY A 127 10.07 5.58 0.84
C GLY A 127 8.91 4.59 0.71
N TYR A 128 7.81 4.82 1.42
CA TYR A 128 6.59 4.01 1.34
C TYR A 128 5.72 4.51 0.19
N ASP A 129 5.67 3.73 -0.90
CA ASP A 129 4.75 4.00 -1.99
C ASP A 129 3.34 3.62 -1.56
N MET A 130 2.52 4.63 -1.26
CA MET A 130 1.10 4.44 -1.00
C MET A 130 0.48 3.78 -2.23
N PRO A 131 -0.19 2.62 -2.11
CA PRO A 131 -0.82 2.00 -3.26
C PRO A 131 -1.76 3.02 -3.89
N THR A 132 -1.51 3.33 -5.16
CA THR A 132 -2.40 4.20 -5.94
C THR A 132 -3.78 3.56 -5.83
N PRO A 133 -4.82 4.28 -5.34
CA PRO A 133 -6.15 3.71 -5.28
C PRO A 133 -6.50 3.29 -6.70
N THR A 134 -6.53 1.98 -6.94
CA THR A 134 -7.04 1.46 -8.20
C THR A 134 -8.46 2.00 -8.30
N PRO A 135 -8.84 2.66 -9.41
CA PRO A 135 -10.24 3.00 -9.61
C PRO A 135 -10.99 1.69 -9.46
N LYS A 136 -11.87 1.61 -8.45
CA LYS A 136 -12.81 0.50 -8.29
C LYS A 136 -13.62 0.49 -9.58
N GLY A 137 -13.19 -0.31 -10.55
CA GLY A 137 -14.03 -0.68 -11.66
C GLY A 137 -15.26 -1.31 -11.04
N ASP A 138 -16.40 -0.68 -11.27
CA ASP A 138 -17.71 -1.26 -11.02
C ASP A 138 -17.78 -2.58 -11.80
N ASN A 139 -17.35 -3.68 -11.18
CA ASN A 139 -17.67 -5.03 -11.64
C ASN A 139 -19.11 -5.33 -11.22
N LYS A 140 -20.04 -4.58 -11.82
CA LYS A 140 -21.42 -5.02 -12.01
C LYS A 140 -21.45 -5.84 -13.30
N GLY A 141 -21.42 -7.15 -13.13
CA GLY A 141 -22.09 -8.12 -13.99
C GLY A 141 -21.64 -8.19 -15.44
N GLN A 142 -20.96 -9.28 -15.79
CA GLN A 142 -21.40 -10.13 -16.89
C GLN A 142 -20.90 -11.56 -16.65
N ASP A 143 -21.68 -12.30 -15.84
CA ASP A 143 -21.89 -13.74 -16.09
C ASP A 143 -22.69 -13.84 -17.39
N THR A 144 -22.09 -14.33 -18.49
CA THR A 144 -22.76 -15.22 -19.47
C THR A 144 -21.79 -15.72 -20.56
N ILE A 145 -21.42 -17.00 -20.44
CA ILE A 145 -21.47 -18.07 -21.47
C ILE A 145 -20.90 -17.76 -22.87
N LEU A 146 -19.84 -18.46 -23.27
CA LEU A 146 -19.93 -19.38 -24.41
C LEU A 146 -18.88 -20.49 -24.32
N GLU A 147 -19.38 -21.73 -24.28
CA GLU A 147 -18.68 -22.98 -24.52
C GLU A 147 -17.88 -22.97 -25.83
N SER A 148 -16.89 -23.87 -25.86
CA SER A 148 -15.97 -24.25 -26.93
C SER A 148 -16.59 -24.32 -28.34
N PRO A 149 -15.73 -24.46 -29.37
CA PRO A 149 -15.69 -25.80 -29.92
C PRO A 149 -14.28 -26.35 -30.14
N THR A 150 -14.17 -27.61 -29.76
CA THR A 150 -13.30 -28.64 -30.34
C THR A 150 -13.29 -28.56 -31.87
N SER A 151 -12.11 -28.76 -32.47
CA SER A 151 -12.02 -29.24 -33.85
C SER A 151 -11.00 -30.36 -33.87
N GLU A 152 -11.54 -31.57 -33.74
CA GLU A 152 -10.94 -32.83 -34.15
C GLU A 152 -10.82 -32.87 -35.69
N GLU A 153 -9.66 -33.36 -36.14
CA GLU A 153 -9.51 -34.34 -37.23
C GLU A 153 -9.83 -33.94 -38.67
N ASN A 154 -8.82 -34.00 -39.54
CA ASN A 154 -8.88 -34.84 -40.74
C ASN A 154 -7.46 -35.14 -41.26
N GLU A 155 -7.09 -36.42 -41.21
CA GLU A 155 -6.11 -37.05 -42.08
C GLU A 155 -6.47 -36.85 -43.55
N ALA A 156 -5.47 -36.73 -44.44
CA ALA A 156 -5.41 -37.53 -45.67
C ALA A 156 -4.18 -37.22 -46.55
N VAL A 157 -3.37 -38.26 -46.72
CA VAL A 157 -2.95 -38.84 -48.01
C VAL A 157 -1.92 -38.09 -48.89
N MET A 158 -0.70 -38.68 -48.89
CA MET A 158 0.13 -39.17 -50.02
C MET A 158 0.40 -38.33 -51.29
N SER A 159 1.63 -38.56 -51.79
CA SER A 159 2.10 -38.50 -53.20
C SER A 159 2.43 -37.09 -53.73
N SER A 160 3.53 -36.81 -54.44
CA SER A 160 4.63 -37.61 -55.00
C SER A 160 5.78 -36.66 -55.39
N ASP A 161 7.01 -37.19 -55.33
CA ASP A 161 8.07 -37.14 -56.35
C ASP A 161 8.32 -35.84 -57.16
N SER A 162 9.55 -35.32 -57.08
CA SER A 162 10.35 -35.01 -58.28
C SER A 162 11.81 -34.71 -57.91
N ALA A 163 12.69 -35.57 -58.41
CA ALA A 163 14.11 -35.35 -58.58
C ALA A 163 14.41 -34.10 -59.43
N ASN A 164 15.54 -33.45 -59.18
CA ASN A 164 16.52 -33.24 -60.24
C ASN A 164 17.91 -32.89 -59.67
N GLU A 165 18.91 -33.46 -60.33
CA GLU A 165 20.36 -33.27 -60.19
C GLU A 165 20.85 -31.82 -60.21
#